data_AF-A0AAW2K7F8-F1
#
_entry.id   AF-A0AAW2K7F8-F1
#
_cell.length_a   1.000
_cell.length_b   1.000
_cell.length_c   1.000
_cell.angle_alpha   90.00
_cell.angle_beta   90.00
_cell.angle_gamma   90.00
#
_symmetry.space_group_name_H-M   'P 1'
#
loop_
_entity.id
_entity.type
_entity.pdbx_description
1 polymer ?
#
loop_
_entity_poly.entity_id
_entity_poly.type
_entity_poly.pdbx_seq_one_letter_code
_entity_poly.pdbx_strand_id
1 'polypeptide(L)'
;MSERLQKVLDYVNEVHTLSSVLSLDFGKTVSDVHPSLHGSSMELVTNISNSILEGLDQAILRLKTERKFRLQKLKDVAGSLFELWNLMDTPKEDRVCFLRITSVLGSSESEIVQPGALSLEVIEQVSAEVERLTKLKASRLKELVMKKRSELENICCRTHIQPDPSTAADKTNALIDSGLVDPCEILANVEAQICKAKDEALSRKDIMDKIDRWLSACDEEKWLEDYNQDDNRYSAGRGAHINLKRAERARIMVNKIPVMVDNLISKTLAWEDEKQKLFLYDGVRLISILEDYKRARQHKEEEKKRARDQKKLQDMLLAEKESIYGSKPSPRRSNSFRKANGYQAYGNGSVTPSPRRNSVGTATPELLTPRSYSGRQNTYFKEMRRLSTAPLNFVAIPKEDTISFSSVCGSEPESPPQA
;
A
#
# COMPACT_ATOMS: atom_id res chain seq x y z
N MET A 1 42.08 -74.19 -12.87
CA MET A 1 42.30 -72.90 -12.20
C MET A 1 41.85 -73.04 -10.75
N SER A 2 42.69 -72.65 -9.79
CA SER A 2 42.44 -72.86 -8.36
C SER A 2 41.20 -72.08 -7.88
N GLU A 3 40.30 -72.70 -7.11
CA GLU A 3 39.11 -72.07 -6.50
C GLU A 3 39.43 -70.74 -5.80
N ARG A 4 40.64 -70.61 -5.24
CA ARG A 4 41.13 -69.38 -4.60
C ARG A 4 41.26 -68.20 -5.57
N LEU A 5 41.73 -68.44 -6.79
CA LEU A 5 41.86 -67.39 -7.81
C LEU A 5 40.48 -66.91 -8.27
N GLN A 6 39.52 -67.84 -8.41
CA GLN A 6 38.13 -67.50 -8.73
C GLN A 6 37.53 -66.61 -7.64
N LYS A 7 37.72 -66.97 -6.37
CA LYS A 7 37.22 -66.18 -5.24
C LYS A 7 37.81 -64.77 -5.17
N VAL A 8 39.10 -64.60 -5.47
CA VAL A 8 39.74 -63.27 -5.55
C VAL A 8 39.13 -62.46 -6.69
N LEU A 9 38.90 -63.06 -7.86
CA LEU A 9 38.28 -62.40 -9.00
C LEU A 9 36.86 -61.92 -8.66
N ASP A 10 36.07 -62.76 -7.98
CA ASP A 10 34.72 -62.43 -7.54
C ASP A 10 34.72 -61.25 -6.54
N TYR A 11 35.65 -61.26 -5.58
CA TYR A 11 35.82 -60.16 -4.61
C TYR A 11 36.27 -58.86 -5.27
N VAL A 12 37.21 -58.91 -6.21
CA VAL A 12 37.67 -57.72 -6.95
C VAL A 12 36.54 -57.15 -7.81
N ASN A 13 35.73 -58.00 -8.45
CA ASN A 13 34.52 -57.58 -9.17
C ASN A 13 33.50 -56.93 -8.24
N GLU A 14 33.27 -57.50 -7.05
CA GLU A 14 32.38 -56.91 -6.05
C GLU A 14 32.88 -55.53 -5.58
N VAL A 15 34.17 -55.40 -5.27
CA VAL A 15 34.81 -54.11 -4.95
C VAL A 15 34.66 -53.11 -6.09
N HIS A 16 34.83 -53.54 -7.35
CA HIS A 16 34.65 -52.68 -8.52
C HIS A 16 33.21 -52.18 -8.63
N THR A 17 32.21 -53.05 -8.52
CA THR A 17 30.79 -52.67 -8.58
C THR A 17 30.41 -51.70 -7.45
N LEU A 18 30.84 -51.97 -6.21
CA LEU A 18 30.57 -51.10 -5.06
C LEU A 18 31.27 -49.74 -5.20
N SER A 19 32.53 -49.74 -5.63
CA SER A 19 33.30 -48.50 -5.86
C SER A 19 32.69 -47.67 -6.98
N SER A 20 32.21 -48.32 -8.06
CA SER A 20 31.53 -47.64 -9.16
C SER A 20 30.25 -46.96 -8.71
N VAL A 21 29.38 -47.63 -7.93
CA VAL A 21 28.12 -47.05 -7.40
C VAL A 21 28.39 -45.88 -6.45
N LEU A 22 29.44 -45.97 -5.63
CA LEU A 22 29.84 -44.93 -4.67
C LEU A 22 30.69 -43.81 -5.28
N SER A 23 31.09 -43.93 -6.56
CA SER A 23 32.09 -43.08 -7.22
C SER A 23 33.40 -42.96 -6.43
N LEU A 24 33.90 -44.08 -5.91
CA LEU A 24 35.20 -44.16 -5.26
C LEU A 24 36.26 -44.62 -6.28
N ASP A 25 37.50 -44.18 -6.08
CA ASP A 25 38.63 -44.65 -6.88
C ASP A 25 38.90 -46.12 -6.57
N PHE A 26 38.50 -46.99 -7.51
CA PHE A 26 38.74 -48.42 -7.44
C PHE A 26 40.23 -48.76 -7.30
N GLY A 27 41.10 -48.05 -8.03
CA GLY A 27 42.54 -48.27 -8.01
C GLY A 27 43.13 -48.04 -6.62
N LYS A 28 42.73 -46.94 -5.98
CA LYS A 28 43.10 -46.65 -4.59
C LYS A 28 42.53 -47.68 -3.61
N THR A 29 41.24 -47.99 -3.73
CA THR A 29 40.54 -48.93 -2.83
C THR A 29 41.17 -50.33 -2.84
N VAL A 30 41.61 -50.78 -4.01
CA VAL A 30 42.26 -52.08 -4.19
C VAL A 30 43.75 -52.04 -3.83
N SER A 31 44.45 -50.93 -4.08
CA SER A 31 45.84 -50.71 -3.66
C SER A 31 46.00 -50.67 -2.14
N ASP A 32 45.01 -50.12 -1.43
CA ASP A 32 44.95 -50.09 0.04
C ASP A 32 44.86 -51.51 0.64
N VAL A 33 44.36 -52.48 -0.12
CA VAL A 33 44.35 -53.90 0.25
C VAL A 33 45.69 -54.56 -0.10
N HIS A 34 46.12 -54.45 -1.37
CA HIS A 34 47.45 -54.89 -1.78
C HIS A 34 47.88 -54.25 -3.12
N PRO A 35 49.12 -53.71 -3.24
CA PRO A 35 49.60 -53.06 -4.46
C PRO A 35 49.59 -53.95 -5.71
N SER A 36 49.73 -55.27 -5.54
CA SER A 36 49.74 -56.23 -6.66
C SER A 36 48.38 -56.37 -7.37
N LEU A 37 47.30 -55.91 -6.75
CA LEU A 37 45.96 -55.96 -7.33
C LEU A 37 45.67 -54.75 -8.25
N HIS A 38 46.54 -53.73 -8.23
CA HIS A 38 46.41 -52.53 -9.06
C HIS A 38 47.03 -52.69 -10.46
N GLY A 39 47.96 -53.63 -10.63
CA GLY A 39 48.65 -53.88 -11.90
C GLY A 39 47.94 -54.93 -12.76
N SER A 40 47.73 -54.60 -14.04
CA SER A 40 47.16 -55.47 -15.10
C SER A 40 47.94 -56.79 -15.38
N SER A 41 48.90 -57.17 -14.54
CA SER A 41 49.63 -58.43 -14.64
C SER A 41 48.95 -59.49 -13.78
N MET A 42 48.00 -60.20 -14.38
CA MET A 42 47.43 -61.45 -13.86
C MET A 42 48.52 -62.52 -13.58
N GLU A 43 49.75 -62.33 -14.09
CA GLU A 43 50.87 -63.28 -13.99
C GLU A 43 51.61 -63.24 -12.64
N LEU A 44 51.40 -62.22 -11.80
CA LEU A 44 52.03 -62.10 -10.47
C LEU A 44 51.15 -62.62 -9.31
N VAL A 45 49.92 -63.07 -9.57
CA VAL A 45 48.99 -63.60 -8.55
C VAL A 45 49.30 -65.07 -8.24
N THR A 46 50.58 -65.44 -8.22
CA THR A 46 51.04 -66.80 -7.92
C THR A 46 51.10 -67.08 -6.41
N ASN A 47 51.06 -66.05 -5.55
CA ASN A 47 51.04 -66.18 -4.10
C ASN A 47 49.82 -65.47 -3.47
N ILE A 48 48.61 -66.03 -3.67
CA ILE A 48 47.38 -65.55 -3.01
C ILE A 48 47.42 -65.91 -1.52
N SER A 49 47.92 -64.99 -0.68
CA SER A 49 47.92 -65.15 0.78
C SER A 49 46.50 -65.04 1.35
N ASN A 50 46.27 -65.64 2.52
CA ASN A 50 45.00 -65.47 3.25
C ASN A 50 44.78 -63.99 3.66
N SER A 51 45.84 -63.22 3.86
CA SER A 51 45.74 -61.80 4.22
C SER A 51 45.16 -60.93 3.09
N ILE A 52 45.40 -61.27 1.82
CA ILE A 52 44.78 -60.56 0.67
C ILE A 52 43.27 -60.83 0.63
N LEU A 53 42.86 -62.09 0.85
CA LEU A 53 41.44 -62.46 0.90
C LEU A 53 40.71 -61.77 2.07
N GLU A 54 41.33 -61.75 3.26
CA GLU A 54 40.77 -61.07 4.44
C GLU A 54 40.71 -59.55 4.25
N GLY A 55 41.73 -58.95 3.63
CA GLY A 55 41.74 -57.53 3.30
C GLY A 55 40.66 -57.14 2.28
N LEU A 56 40.44 -57.96 1.25
CA LEU A 56 39.34 -57.77 0.29
C LEU A 56 37.97 -57.90 0.98
N ASP A 57 37.80 -58.90 1.85
CA ASP A 57 36.54 -59.11 2.59
C ASP A 57 36.23 -57.92 3.52
N GLN A 58 37.25 -57.39 4.21
CA GLN A 58 37.14 -56.15 4.99
C GLN A 58 36.80 -54.94 4.11
N ALA A 59 37.42 -54.80 2.93
CA ALA A 59 37.12 -53.71 2.00
C ALA A 59 35.67 -53.78 1.49
N ILE A 60 35.19 -54.98 1.12
CA ILE A 60 33.80 -55.22 0.71
C ILE A 60 32.85 -54.86 1.85
N LEU A 61 33.13 -55.28 3.09
CA LEU A 61 32.31 -54.95 4.24
C LEU A 61 32.22 -53.43 4.46
N ARG A 62 33.36 -52.72 4.40
CA ARG A 62 33.41 -51.25 4.52
C ARG A 62 32.60 -50.57 3.41
N LEU A 63 32.76 -50.99 2.16
CA LEU A 63 32.01 -50.45 1.03
C LEU A 63 30.50 -50.71 1.15
N LYS A 64 30.09 -51.89 1.63
CA LYS A 64 28.68 -52.20 1.92
C LYS A 64 28.11 -51.30 3.02
N THR A 65 28.86 -51.08 4.11
CA THR A 65 28.42 -50.18 5.18
C THR A 65 28.28 -48.73 4.70
N GLU A 66 29.22 -48.26 3.88
CA GLU A 66 29.19 -46.92 3.29
C GLU A 66 28.01 -46.76 2.31
N ARG A 67 27.75 -47.77 1.47
CA ARG A 67 26.58 -47.82 0.58
C ARG A 67 25.28 -47.67 1.36
N LYS A 68 25.11 -48.45 2.43
CA LYS A 68 23.93 -48.37 3.29
C LYS A 68 23.78 -46.99 3.92
N PHE A 69 24.88 -46.44 4.44
CA PHE A 69 24.90 -45.11 5.06
C PHE A 69 24.50 -44.01 4.06
N ARG A 70 25.12 -43.98 2.87
CA ARG A 70 24.82 -43.00 1.82
C ARG A 70 23.41 -43.11 1.27
N LEU A 71 22.91 -44.33 1.09
CA LEU A 71 21.54 -44.56 0.66
C LEU A 71 20.54 -44.02 1.70
N GLN A 72 20.78 -44.27 2.99
CA GLN A 72 19.91 -43.74 4.04
C GLN A 72 19.95 -42.21 4.08
N LYS A 73 21.15 -41.61 4.06
CA LYS A 73 21.29 -40.15 4.01
C LYS A 73 20.58 -39.55 2.80
N LEU A 74 20.71 -40.17 1.62
CA LEU A 74 20.01 -39.72 0.41
C LEU A 74 18.48 -39.81 0.57
N LYS A 75 17.96 -40.88 1.19
CA LYS A 75 16.53 -41.02 1.50
C LYS A 75 16.02 -39.91 2.41
N ASP A 76 16.76 -39.60 3.47
CA ASP A 76 16.35 -38.58 4.45
C ASP A 76 16.31 -37.17 3.81
N VAL A 77 17.36 -36.82 3.07
CA VAL A 77 17.45 -35.52 2.38
C VAL A 77 16.40 -35.43 1.26
N ALA A 78 16.23 -36.49 0.47
CA ALA A 78 15.22 -36.51 -0.58
C ALA A 78 13.79 -36.47 -0.02
N GLY A 79 13.53 -37.08 1.14
CA GLY A 79 12.26 -36.95 1.86
C GLY A 79 11.93 -35.48 2.14
N SER A 80 12.90 -34.75 2.70
CA SER A 80 12.78 -33.30 2.94
C SER A 80 12.55 -32.51 1.65
N LEU A 81 13.24 -32.89 0.55
CA LEU A 81 13.07 -32.28 -0.76
C LEU A 81 11.65 -32.47 -1.31
N PHE A 82 11.09 -33.68 -1.21
CA PHE A 82 9.73 -33.97 -1.65
C PHE A 82 8.69 -33.19 -0.83
N GLU A 83 8.86 -33.09 0.49
CA GLU A 83 8.00 -32.27 1.35
C GLU A 83 8.02 -30.79 0.92
N LEU A 84 9.22 -30.24 0.67
CA LEU A 84 9.37 -28.86 0.19
C LEU A 84 8.73 -28.64 -1.18
N TRP A 85 8.89 -29.57 -2.12
CA TRP A 85 8.24 -29.46 -3.43
C TRP A 85 6.72 -29.49 -3.35
N ASN A 86 6.16 -30.30 -2.45
CA ASN A 86 4.71 -30.36 -2.23
C ASN A 86 4.21 -29.09 -1.53
N LEU A 87 4.97 -28.56 -0.57
CA LEU A 87 4.61 -27.33 0.14
C LEU A 87 4.71 -26.08 -0.75
N MET A 88 5.72 -26.02 -1.61
CA MET A 88 6.03 -24.85 -2.44
C MET A 88 5.38 -24.91 -3.83
N ASP A 89 4.56 -25.95 -4.10
CA ASP A 89 3.97 -26.26 -5.40
C ASP A 89 5.00 -26.18 -6.54
N THR A 90 6.19 -26.76 -6.33
CA THR A 90 7.29 -26.67 -7.29
C THR A 90 6.90 -27.34 -8.61
N PRO A 91 7.05 -26.64 -9.76
CA PRO A 91 6.60 -27.14 -11.05
C PRO A 91 7.38 -28.40 -11.46
N LYS A 92 6.79 -29.22 -12.34
CA LYS A 92 7.34 -30.54 -12.68
C LYS A 92 8.67 -30.42 -13.43
N GLU A 93 8.82 -29.36 -14.20
CA GLU A 93 10.02 -29.01 -14.98
C GLU A 93 11.25 -28.94 -14.08
N ASP A 94 11.13 -28.31 -12.91
CA ASP A 94 12.22 -28.19 -11.93
C ASP A 94 12.51 -29.53 -11.23
N ARG A 95 11.50 -30.42 -11.12
CA ARG A 95 11.66 -31.77 -10.55
C ARG A 95 12.37 -32.74 -11.52
N VAL A 96 12.33 -32.47 -12.84
CA VAL A 96 12.94 -33.33 -13.87
C VAL A 96 14.44 -33.53 -13.64
N CYS A 97 15.12 -32.51 -13.14
CA CYS A 97 16.56 -32.55 -12.80
C CYS A 97 16.91 -33.62 -11.75
N PHE A 98 15.92 -34.11 -11.00
CA PHE A 98 16.08 -35.07 -9.91
C PHE A 98 15.41 -36.43 -10.20
N LEU A 99 15.00 -36.70 -11.45
CA LEU A 99 14.39 -37.99 -11.84
C LEU A 99 15.29 -39.18 -11.55
N ARG A 100 16.61 -39.03 -11.80
CA ARG A 100 17.59 -40.07 -11.53
C ARG A 100 17.59 -40.46 -10.06
N ILE A 101 17.54 -39.48 -9.16
CA ILE A 101 17.49 -39.69 -7.71
C ILE A 101 16.16 -40.31 -7.30
N THR A 102 15.05 -39.85 -7.89
CA THR A 102 13.72 -40.45 -7.66
C THR A 102 13.71 -41.93 -8.04
N SER A 103 14.37 -42.32 -9.13
CA SER A 103 14.48 -43.72 -9.54
C SER A 103 15.34 -44.55 -8.56
N VAL A 104 16.47 -44.01 -8.09
CA VAL A 104 17.36 -44.67 -7.11
C VAL A 104 16.64 -44.90 -5.77
N LEU A 105 15.78 -43.98 -5.35
CA LEU A 105 15.01 -44.09 -4.12
C LEU A 105 13.89 -45.14 -4.18
N GLY A 106 13.38 -45.43 -5.38
CA GLY A 106 12.37 -46.46 -5.62
C GLY A 106 12.94 -47.89 -5.71
N SER A 107 14.25 -48.03 -5.90
CA SER A 107 14.93 -49.32 -6.00
C SER A 107 15.32 -49.90 -4.64
N SER A 108 15.43 -51.23 -4.54
CA SER A 108 16.04 -51.87 -3.37
C SER A 108 17.56 -51.64 -3.31
N GLU A 109 18.15 -51.75 -2.12
CA GLU A 109 19.60 -51.50 -1.93
C GLU A 109 20.45 -52.33 -2.90
N SER A 110 20.12 -53.60 -3.13
CA SER A 110 20.84 -54.52 -4.00
C SER A 110 20.69 -54.23 -5.50
N GLU A 111 19.63 -53.54 -5.92
CA GLU A 111 19.34 -53.26 -7.35
C GLU A 111 20.03 -52.01 -7.87
N ILE A 112 20.67 -51.22 -6.99
CA ILE A 112 21.40 -50.00 -7.38
C ILE A 112 22.75 -50.39 -7.98
N VAL A 113 22.81 -50.56 -9.30
CA VAL A 113 24.05 -50.90 -10.03
C VAL A 113 24.62 -49.70 -10.81
N GLN A 114 23.86 -48.62 -10.91
CA GLN A 114 24.23 -47.45 -11.71
C GLN A 114 25.48 -46.76 -11.12
N PRO A 115 26.53 -46.54 -11.93
CA PRO A 115 27.73 -45.82 -11.50
C PRO A 115 27.42 -44.43 -10.96
N GLY A 116 27.95 -44.11 -9.79
CA GLY A 116 27.76 -42.83 -9.11
C GLY A 116 26.33 -42.52 -8.67
N ALA A 117 25.45 -43.51 -8.59
CA ALA A 117 24.10 -43.32 -8.05
C ALA A 117 24.10 -42.87 -6.57
N LEU A 118 25.14 -43.24 -5.81
CA LEU A 118 25.35 -42.88 -4.41
C LEU A 118 26.66 -42.11 -4.21
N SER A 119 27.06 -41.31 -5.21
CA SER A 119 28.21 -40.44 -5.06
C SER A 119 27.95 -39.36 -4.01
N LEU A 120 29.02 -38.84 -3.41
CA LEU A 120 28.93 -37.69 -2.49
C LEU A 120 28.36 -36.46 -3.18
N GLU A 121 28.73 -36.24 -4.45
CA GLU A 121 28.24 -35.15 -5.29
C GLU A 121 26.71 -35.18 -5.45
N VAL A 122 26.11 -36.36 -5.66
CA VAL A 122 24.65 -36.49 -5.77
C VAL A 122 23.97 -36.13 -4.44
N ILE A 123 24.49 -36.61 -3.31
CA ILE A 123 23.94 -36.28 -1.98
C ILE A 123 24.08 -34.78 -1.71
N GLU A 124 25.21 -34.19 -2.04
CA GLU A 124 25.48 -32.75 -1.92
C GLU A 124 24.54 -31.94 -2.80
N GLN A 125 24.30 -32.36 -4.05
CA GLN A 125 23.39 -31.71 -4.97
C GLN A 125 21.95 -31.67 -4.42
N VAL A 126 21.43 -32.79 -3.88
CA VAL A 126 20.10 -32.82 -3.26
C VAL A 126 20.07 -31.97 -2.00
N SER A 127 21.11 -32.02 -1.19
CA SER A 127 21.22 -31.23 0.05
C SER A 127 21.23 -29.73 -0.25
N ALA A 128 22.01 -29.30 -1.26
CA ALA A 128 22.08 -27.93 -1.71
C ALA A 128 20.73 -27.44 -2.25
N GLU A 129 19.97 -28.30 -2.94
CA GLU A 129 18.64 -27.95 -3.41
C GLU A 129 17.63 -27.81 -2.25
N VAL A 130 17.68 -28.69 -1.24
CA VAL A 130 16.89 -28.54 -0.01
C VAL A 130 17.21 -27.21 0.68
N GLU A 131 18.49 -26.86 0.80
CA GLU A 131 18.91 -25.59 1.40
C GLU A 131 18.40 -24.40 0.57
N ARG A 132 18.55 -24.44 -0.76
CA ARG A 132 18.07 -23.40 -1.67
C ARG A 132 16.56 -23.20 -1.55
N LEU A 133 15.78 -24.28 -1.53
CA LEU A 133 14.32 -24.24 -1.37
C LEU A 133 13.91 -23.75 0.01
N THR A 134 14.66 -24.12 1.06
CA THR A 134 14.42 -23.63 2.42
C THR A 134 14.63 -22.12 2.50
N LYS A 135 15.71 -21.61 1.90
CA LYS A 135 15.96 -20.16 1.79
C LYS A 135 14.86 -19.45 0.99
N LEU A 136 14.42 -20.05 -0.12
CA LEU A 136 13.32 -19.52 -0.94
C LEU A 136 11.98 -19.52 -0.19
N LYS A 137 11.70 -20.56 0.60
CA LYS A 137 10.52 -20.62 1.48
C LYS A 137 10.55 -19.48 2.49
N ALA A 138 11.68 -19.28 3.16
CA ALA A 138 11.84 -18.19 4.13
C ALA A 138 11.68 -16.81 3.48
N SER A 139 12.25 -16.59 2.29
CA SER A 139 12.11 -15.31 1.59
C SER A 139 10.67 -15.04 1.14
N ARG A 140 9.96 -16.05 0.59
CA ARG A 140 8.53 -15.93 0.25
C ARG A 140 7.67 -15.68 1.47
N LEU A 141 7.96 -16.33 2.60
CA LEU A 141 7.21 -16.14 3.83
C LEU A 141 7.40 -14.72 4.38
N LYS A 142 8.63 -14.18 4.34
CA LYS A 142 8.92 -12.77 4.67
C LYS A 142 8.13 -11.83 3.76
N GLU A 143 8.12 -12.06 2.45
CA GLU A 143 7.35 -11.27 1.49
C GLU A 143 5.84 -11.29 1.81
N LEU A 144 5.29 -12.48 2.11
CA LEU A 144 3.89 -12.63 2.47
C LEU A 144 3.53 -11.84 3.74
N VAL A 145 4.37 -11.90 4.76
CA VAL A 145 4.21 -11.08 5.98
C VAL A 145 4.19 -9.60 5.63
N MET A 146 5.13 -9.12 4.81
CA MET A 146 5.18 -7.71 4.40
C MET A 146 3.94 -7.28 3.62
N LYS A 147 3.45 -8.13 2.72
CA LYS A 147 2.22 -7.87 1.96
C LYS A 147 1.00 -7.76 2.87
N LYS A 148 0.84 -8.68 3.83
CA LYS A 148 -0.26 -8.65 4.81
C LYS A 148 -0.19 -7.42 5.72
N ARG A 149 1.01 -6.99 6.09
CA ARG A 149 1.19 -5.76 6.88
C ARG A 149 0.83 -4.51 6.11
N SER A 150 1.17 -4.44 4.83
CA SER A 150 0.71 -3.36 3.96
C SER A 150 -0.82 -3.36 3.81
N GLU A 151 -1.46 -4.54 3.74
CA GLU A 151 -2.94 -4.65 3.79
C GLU A 151 -3.50 -4.06 5.08
N LEU A 152 -2.94 -4.44 6.24
CA LEU A 152 -3.32 -3.89 7.55
C LEU A 152 -3.18 -2.37 7.59
N GLU A 153 -2.03 -1.83 7.19
CA GLU A 153 -1.76 -0.40 7.17
C GLU A 153 -2.71 0.34 6.24
N ASN A 154 -3.04 -0.22 5.07
CA ASN A 154 -4.00 0.34 4.14
C ASN A 154 -5.40 0.44 4.77
N ILE A 155 -5.85 -0.61 5.45
CA ILE A 155 -7.14 -0.63 6.16
C ILE A 155 -7.14 0.44 7.25
N CYS A 156 -6.12 0.46 8.10
CA CYS A 156 -5.98 1.44 9.17
C CYS A 156 -5.98 2.88 8.65
N CYS A 157 -5.17 3.17 7.63
CA CYS A 157 -5.12 4.46 6.96
C CYS A 157 -6.47 4.90 6.39
N ARG A 158 -7.20 3.99 5.73
CA ARG A 158 -8.50 4.31 5.12
C ARG A 158 -9.62 4.54 6.13
N THR A 159 -9.45 4.03 7.35
CA THR A 159 -10.48 4.03 8.40
C THR A 159 -10.08 4.89 9.60
N HIS A 160 -8.95 5.60 9.48
CA HIS A 160 -8.38 6.47 10.50
C HIS A 160 -8.17 5.75 11.85
N ILE A 161 -7.86 4.46 11.78
CA ILE A 161 -7.47 3.63 12.93
C ILE A 161 -5.95 3.73 13.10
N GLN A 162 -5.49 3.87 14.34
CA GLN A 162 -4.05 3.81 14.62
C GLN A 162 -3.55 2.36 14.51
N PRO A 163 -2.55 2.09 13.65
CA PRO A 163 -1.95 0.76 13.58
C PRO A 163 -1.31 0.38 14.91
N ASP A 164 -1.36 -0.92 15.23
CA ASP A 164 -0.67 -1.43 16.42
C ASP A 164 0.86 -1.24 16.25
N PRO A 165 1.54 -0.56 17.18
CA PRO A 165 2.98 -0.29 17.08
C PRO A 165 3.85 -1.55 17.14
N SER A 166 3.30 -2.69 17.56
CA SER A 166 3.96 -4.00 17.47
C SER A 166 4.04 -4.53 16.03
N THR A 167 3.14 -4.07 15.15
CA THR A 167 3.09 -4.45 13.73
C THR A 167 3.85 -3.49 12.82
N ALA A 168 4.66 -2.57 13.37
CA ALA A 168 5.41 -1.53 12.64
C ALA A 168 6.55 -2.08 11.76
N ALA A 169 6.62 -1.65 10.49
CA ALA A 169 7.42 -2.24 9.39
C ALA A 169 8.78 -2.79 9.84
N ASP A 170 9.58 -1.89 10.41
CA ASP A 170 10.97 -2.12 10.81
C ASP A 170 11.11 -3.15 11.93
N LYS A 171 10.20 -3.14 12.91
CA LYS A 171 10.27 -4.05 14.07
C LYS A 171 10.09 -5.50 13.64
N THR A 172 9.05 -5.79 12.88
CA THR A 172 8.81 -7.14 12.37
C THR A 172 9.90 -7.58 11.39
N ASN A 173 10.43 -6.68 10.56
CA ASN A 173 11.56 -7.02 9.69
C ASN A 173 12.77 -7.44 10.53
N ALA A 174 13.10 -6.67 11.57
CA ALA A 174 14.18 -7.01 12.50
C ALA A 174 13.92 -8.33 13.24
N LEU A 175 12.67 -8.63 13.64
CA LEU A 175 12.30 -9.91 14.27
C LEU A 175 12.49 -11.10 13.33
N ILE A 176 12.14 -10.95 12.05
CA ILE A 176 12.35 -12.00 11.03
C ILE A 176 13.85 -12.18 10.76
N ASP A 177 14.59 -11.09 10.56
CA ASP A 177 16.00 -11.14 10.18
C ASP A 177 16.91 -11.60 11.33
N SER A 178 16.52 -11.34 12.58
CA SER A 178 17.20 -11.89 13.76
C SER A 178 16.93 -13.37 14.02
N GLY A 179 15.93 -13.96 13.35
CA GLY A 179 15.51 -15.34 13.57
C GLY A 179 14.94 -15.60 14.96
N LEU A 180 14.62 -14.55 15.72
CA LEU A 180 14.14 -14.65 17.10
C LEU A 180 12.70 -15.19 17.18
N VAL A 181 11.90 -14.95 16.14
CA VAL A 181 10.49 -15.35 16.07
C VAL A 181 10.24 -16.01 14.72
N ASP A 182 9.47 -17.10 14.73
CA ASP A 182 9.05 -17.77 13.49
C ASP A 182 8.16 -16.83 12.65
N PRO A 183 8.51 -16.58 11.37
CA PRO A 183 7.69 -15.75 10.51
C PRO A 183 6.23 -16.25 10.35
N CYS A 184 5.93 -17.54 10.58
CA CYS A 184 4.54 -18.04 10.56
C CYS A 184 3.71 -17.49 11.72
N GLU A 185 4.28 -17.37 12.92
CA GLU A 185 3.60 -16.78 14.08
C GLU A 185 3.32 -15.29 13.86
N ILE A 186 4.31 -14.59 13.27
CA ILE A 186 4.15 -13.18 12.92
C ILE A 186 3.04 -13.01 11.89
N LEU A 187 3.00 -13.86 10.87
CA LEU A 187 1.95 -13.85 9.86
C LEU A 187 0.58 -14.02 10.50
N ALA A 188 0.40 -15.01 11.35
CA ALA A 188 -0.86 -15.27 12.05
C ALA A 188 -1.29 -14.08 12.92
N ASN A 189 -0.35 -13.44 13.63
CA ASN A 189 -0.64 -12.23 14.41
C ASN A 189 -1.09 -11.06 13.51
N VAL A 190 -0.40 -10.82 12.40
CA VAL A 190 -0.79 -9.77 11.44
C VAL A 190 -2.19 -10.05 10.87
N GLU A 191 -2.49 -11.30 10.51
CA GLU A 191 -3.81 -11.68 10.02
C GLU A 191 -4.92 -11.49 11.07
N ALA A 192 -4.64 -11.81 12.33
CA ALA A 192 -5.57 -11.52 13.44
C ALA A 192 -5.81 -10.02 13.60
N GLN A 193 -4.77 -9.18 13.47
CA GLN A 193 -4.90 -7.72 13.51
C GLN A 193 -5.68 -7.18 12.30
N ILE A 194 -5.51 -7.76 11.12
CA ILE A 194 -6.33 -7.43 9.94
C ILE A 194 -7.80 -7.71 10.20
N CYS A 195 -8.15 -8.86 10.77
CA CYS A 195 -9.53 -9.20 11.12
C CYS A 195 -10.11 -8.17 12.10
N LYS A 196 -9.39 -7.88 13.19
CA LYS A 196 -9.80 -6.85 14.17
C LYS A 196 -9.99 -5.48 13.52
N ALA A 197 -9.06 -5.06 12.67
CA ALA A 197 -9.15 -3.78 11.96
C ALA A 197 -10.34 -3.73 11.00
N LYS A 198 -10.66 -4.83 10.31
CA LYS A 198 -11.84 -4.94 9.44
C LYS A 198 -13.14 -4.86 10.24
N ASP A 199 -13.22 -5.54 11.37
CA ASP A 199 -14.40 -5.49 12.24
C ASP A 199 -14.63 -4.10 12.83
N GLU A 200 -13.55 -3.46 13.30
CA GLU A 200 -13.61 -2.09 13.79
C GLU A 200 -14.01 -1.12 12.65
N ALA A 201 -13.45 -1.29 11.45
CA ALA A 201 -13.81 -0.51 10.27
C ALA A 201 -15.30 -0.61 9.92
N LEU A 202 -15.88 -1.82 9.99
CA LEU A 202 -17.31 -2.02 9.78
C LEU A 202 -18.14 -1.30 10.84
N SER A 203 -17.73 -1.39 12.11
CA SER A 203 -18.41 -0.70 13.21
C SER A 203 -18.35 0.83 13.10
N ARG A 204 -17.26 1.37 12.54
CA ARG A 204 -17.04 2.82 12.36
C ARG A 204 -17.76 3.39 11.12
N LYS A 205 -18.30 2.54 10.24
CA LYS A 205 -18.79 2.93 8.91
C LYS A 205 -19.81 4.09 8.94
N ASP A 206 -20.84 4.03 9.79
CA ASP A 206 -21.85 5.09 9.85
C ASP A 206 -21.26 6.43 10.31
N ILE A 207 -20.31 6.40 11.26
CA ILE A 207 -19.63 7.60 11.73
C ILE A 207 -18.74 8.17 10.62
N MET A 208 -17.98 7.32 9.93
CA MET A 208 -17.13 7.72 8.81
C MET A 208 -17.94 8.34 7.67
N ASP A 209 -19.07 7.75 7.29
CA ASP A 209 -19.96 8.30 6.26
C ASP A 209 -20.50 9.70 6.66
N LYS A 210 -20.73 9.93 7.96
CA LYS A 210 -21.13 11.24 8.49
C LYS A 210 -19.99 12.24 8.52
N ILE A 211 -18.77 11.81 8.85
CA ILE A 211 -17.55 12.64 8.75
C ILE A 211 -17.36 13.10 7.31
N ASP A 212 -17.45 12.20 6.33
CA ASP A 212 -17.28 12.53 4.91
C ASP A 212 -18.32 13.57 4.44
N ARG A 213 -19.57 13.42 4.87
CA ARG A 213 -20.63 14.42 4.59
C ARG A 213 -20.34 15.76 5.24
N TRP A 214 -19.89 15.77 6.49
CA TRP A 214 -19.54 16.99 7.20
C TRP A 214 -18.33 17.70 6.56
N LEU A 215 -17.27 16.97 6.23
CA LEU A 215 -16.10 17.51 5.53
C LEU A 215 -16.47 18.07 4.15
N SER A 216 -17.35 17.38 3.41
CA SER A 216 -17.86 17.89 2.12
C SER A 216 -18.64 19.20 2.28
N ALA A 217 -19.41 19.34 3.36
CA ALA A 217 -20.12 20.59 3.67
C ALA A 217 -19.15 21.72 4.07
N CYS A 218 -18.08 21.41 4.80
CA CYS A 218 -17.01 22.35 5.12
C CYS A 218 -16.26 22.82 3.85
N ASP A 219 -16.02 21.92 2.90
CA ASP A 219 -15.40 22.29 1.61
C ASP A 219 -16.31 23.22 0.80
N GLU A 220 -17.62 22.97 0.79
CA GLU A 220 -18.58 23.86 0.14
C GLU A 220 -18.71 25.21 0.88
N GLU A 221 -18.55 25.24 2.21
CA GLU A 221 -18.47 26.48 2.99
C GLU A 221 -17.26 27.33 2.57
N LYS A 222 -16.09 26.70 2.45
CA LYS A 222 -14.86 27.36 2.00
C LYS A 222 -15.03 27.91 0.58
N TRP A 223 -15.55 27.10 -0.34
CA TRP A 223 -15.81 27.53 -1.71
C TRP A 223 -16.77 28.73 -1.76
N LEU A 224 -17.83 28.73 -0.94
CA LEU A 224 -18.77 29.85 -0.86
C LEU A 224 -18.11 31.12 -0.29
N GLU A 225 -17.20 30.97 0.68
CA GLU A 225 -16.45 32.11 1.21
C GLU A 225 -15.54 32.73 0.16
N ASP A 226 -14.80 31.91 -0.58
CA ASP A 226 -13.96 32.35 -1.71
C ASP A 226 -14.81 33.04 -2.79
N TYR A 227 -15.96 32.45 -3.14
CA TYR A 227 -16.89 33.04 -4.11
C TYR A 227 -17.49 34.39 -3.63
N ASN A 228 -17.70 34.56 -2.33
CA ASN A 228 -18.22 35.82 -1.78
C ASN A 228 -17.18 36.94 -1.76
N GLN A 229 -15.88 36.61 -1.77
CA GLN A 229 -14.77 37.56 -1.82
C GLN A 229 -14.40 37.99 -3.26
N ASP A 230 -14.90 37.27 -4.28
CA ASP A 230 -14.65 37.61 -5.68
C ASP A 230 -15.45 38.86 -6.10
N ASP A 231 -14.74 39.96 -6.38
CA ASP A 231 -15.32 41.21 -6.88
C ASP A 231 -15.97 41.04 -8.27
N ASN A 232 -15.53 40.06 -9.07
CA ASN A 232 -16.06 39.77 -10.40
C ASN A 232 -17.24 38.80 -10.39
N ARG A 233 -17.78 38.43 -9.21
CA ARG A 233 -18.85 37.42 -9.06
C ARG A 233 -20.15 37.70 -9.82
N TYR A 234 -20.41 38.98 -10.11
CA TYR A 234 -21.59 39.44 -10.87
C TYR A 234 -21.24 39.92 -12.28
N SER A 235 -20.01 39.70 -12.74
CA SER A 235 -19.66 39.98 -14.13
C SER A 235 -20.58 39.16 -15.04
N ALA A 236 -21.12 39.78 -16.08
CA ALA A 236 -22.12 39.21 -16.99
C ALA A 236 -21.51 38.17 -17.95
N GLY A 237 -20.66 37.28 -17.44
CA GLY A 237 -20.04 36.18 -18.17
C GLY A 237 -20.99 34.98 -18.32
N ARG A 238 -20.77 34.20 -19.38
CA ARG A 238 -21.48 32.93 -19.62
C ARG A 238 -21.16 31.96 -18.47
N GLY A 239 -22.10 31.76 -17.55
CA GLY A 239 -21.96 30.85 -16.40
C GLY A 239 -22.25 31.45 -15.02
N ALA A 240 -22.38 32.78 -14.90
CA ALA A 240 -22.64 33.45 -13.62
C ALA A 240 -23.90 32.94 -12.88
N HIS A 241 -24.97 32.66 -13.62
CA HIS A 241 -26.22 32.12 -13.05
C HIS A 241 -26.05 30.71 -12.43
N ILE A 242 -25.12 29.89 -12.95
CA ILE A 242 -24.84 28.54 -12.44
C ILE A 242 -24.10 28.66 -11.10
N ASN A 243 -23.10 29.53 -11.04
CA ASN A 243 -22.34 29.80 -9.81
C ASN A 243 -23.24 30.42 -8.73
N LEU A 244 -24.14 31.33 -9.11
CA LEU A 244 -25.14 31.89 -8.19
C LEU A 244 -26.06 30.80 -7.63
N LYS A 245 -26.57 29.90 -8.48
CA LYS A 245 -27.40 28.76 -8.06
C LYS A 245 -26.63 27.78 -7.16
N ARG A 246 -25.33 27.56 -7.42
CA ARG A 246 -24.46 26.79 -6.53
C ARG A 246 -24.28 27.49 -5.18
N ALA A 247 -24.05 28.80 -5.18
CA ALA A 247 -23.90 29.59 -3.96
C ALA A 247 -25.17 29.56 -3.07
N GLU A 248 -26.36 29.59 -3.66
CA GLU A 248 -27.60 29.40 -2.90
C GLU A 248 -27.70 28.01 -2.27
N ARG A 249 -27.37 26.95 -3.03
CA ARG A 249 -27.32 25.58 -2.50
C ARG A 249 -26.28 25.42 -1.40
N ALA A 250 -25.10 26.04 -1.59
CA ALA A 250 -24.03 26.09 -0.62
C ALA A 250 -24.50 26.72 0.69
N ARG A 251 -25.18 27.89 0.64
CA ARG A 251 -25.73 28.56 1.84
C ARG A 251 -26.67 27.65 2.63
N ILE A 252 -27.56 26.94 1.95
CA ILE A 252 -28.47 25.98 2.59
C ILE A 252 -27.69 24.85 3.26
N MET A 253 -26.63 24.35 2.62
CA MET A 253 -25.76 23.31 3.19
C MET A 253 -24.98 23.81 4.40
N VAL A 254 -24.39 25.01 4.31
CA VAL A 254 -23.64 25.66 5.39
C VAL A 254 -24.51 25.85 6.63
N ASN A 255 -25.76 26.29 6.45
CA ASN A 255 -26.70 26.43 7.56
C ASN A 255 -27.03 25.10 8.27
N LYS A 256 -26.83 23.96 7.61
CA LYS A 256 -27.03 22.62 8.19
C LYS A 256 -25.80 22.09 8.90
N ILE A 257 -24.62 22.69 8.74
CA ILE A 257 -23.38 22.19 9.33
C ILE A 257 -23.47 22.04 10.87
N PRO A 258 -24.00 23.00 11.65
CA PRO A 258 -24.11 22.84 13.10
C PRO A 258 -24.88 21.56 13.50
N VAL A 259 -26.02 21.32 12.84
CA VAL A 259 -26.84 20.13 13.07
C VAL A 259 -26.10 18.84 12.66
N MET A 260 -25.31 18.87 11.59
CA MET A 260 -24.47 17.72 11.21
C MET A 260 -23.43 17.40 12.28
N VAL A 261 -22.78 18.43 12.84
CA VAL A 261 -21.79 18.27 13.92
C VAL A 261 -22.42 17.73 15.19
N ASP A 262 -23.58 18.25 15.60
CA ASP A 262 -24.32 17.77 16.79
C ASP A 262 -24.73 16.30 16.65
N ASN A 263 -25.23 15.92 15.47
CA ASN A 263 -25.59 14.54 15.16
C ASN A 263 -24.36 13.62 15.14
N LEU A 264 -23.21 14.12 14.68
CA LEU A 264 -21.97 13.37 14.67
C LEU A 264 -21.47 13.14 16.10
N ILE A 265 -21.40 14.18 16.94
CA ILE A 265 -21.05 14.05 18.36
C ILE A 265 -21.94 13.03 19.07
N SER A 266 -23.26 13.16 18.90
CA SER A 266 -24.23 12.25 19.54
C SER A 266 -24.04 10.80 19.10
N LYS A 267 -23.78 10.57 17.81
CA LYS A 267 -23.55 9.22 17.28
C LYS A 267 -22.21 8.66 17.73
N THR A 268 -21.16 9.48 17.80
CA THR A 268 -19.85 9.09 18.30
C THR A 268 -19.92 8.72 19.78
N LEU A 269 -20.60 9.51 20.61
CA LEU A 269 -20.80 9.19 22.03
C LEU A 269 -21.53 7.85 22.21
N ALA A 270 -22.60 7.61 21.44
CA ALA A 270 -23.31 6.33 21.49
C ALA A 270 -22.43 5.14 21.08
N TRP A 271 -21.53 5.32 20.10
CA TRP A 271 -20.57 4.30 19.72
C TRP A 271 -19.49 4.08 20.78
N GLU A 272 -19.00 5.14 21.41
CA GLU A 272 -18.02 5.05 22.51
C GLU A 272 -18.60 4.29 23.71
N ASP A 273 -19.88 4.52 24.02
CA ASP A 273 -20.62 3.79 25.07
C ASP A 273 -20.87 2.33 24.68
N GLU A 274 -21.26 2.04 23.44
CA GLU A 274 -21.46 0.65 22.98
C GLU A 274 -20.16 -0.16 22.99
N LYS A 275 -19.04 0.46 22.56
CA LYS A 275 -17.74 -0.22 22.42
C LYS A 275 -16.86 -0.13 23.66
N GLN A 276 -17.24 0.69 24.65
CA GLN A 276 -16.44 0.99 25.85
C GLN A 276 -15.01 1.41 25.49
N LYS A 277 -14.87 2.19 24.41
CA LYS A 277 -13.59 2.64 23.84
C LYS A 277 -13.77 4.02 23.22
N LEU A 278 -12.77 4.89 23.36
CA LEU A 278 -12.77 6.20 22.71
C LEU A 278 -12.68 6.08 21.19
N PHE A 279 -13.46 6.89 20.48
CA PHE A 279 -13.39 6.98 19.03
C PHE A 279 -12.23 7.90 18.65
N LEU A 280 -11.14 7.29 18.21
CA LEU A 280 -9.96 8.00 17.72
C LEU A 280 -9.99 8.12 16.20
N TYR A 281 -9.83 9.33 15.72
CA TYR A 281 -9.64 9.70 14.32
C TYR A 281 -8.20 10.20 14.16
N ASP A 282 -7.37 9.45 13.44
CA ASP A 282 -5.93 9.73 13.29
C ASP A 282 -5.19 9.88 14.64
N GLY A 283 -5.65 9.20 15.67
CA GLY A 283 -5.08 9.23 17.02
C GLY A 283 -5.61 10.32 17.94
N VAL A 284 -6.50 11.21 17.46
CA VAL A 284 -7.16 12.24 18.26
C VAL A 284 -8.63 11.86 18.47
N ARG A 285 -9.18 12.11 19.66
CA ARG A 285 -10.59 11.85 19.93
C ARG A 285 -11.48 12.71 19.04
N LEU A 286 -12.38 12.06 18.29
CA LEU A 286 -13.24 12.75 17.31
C LEU A 286 -14.12 13.83 17.96
N ILE A 287 -14.63 13.59 19.17
CA ILE A 287 -15.47 14.57 19.88
C ILE A 287 -14.69 15.87 20.14
N SER A 288 -13.43 15.77 20.56
CA SER A 288 -12.58 16.93 20.80
C SER A 288 -12.37 17.76 19.54
N ILE A 289 -12.14 17.11 18.40
CA ILE A 289 -12.05 17.77 17.09
C ILE A 289 -13.34 18.55 16.76
N LEU A 290 -14.50 17.95 17.01
CA LEU A 290 -15.79 18.56 16.71
C LEU A 290 -16.14 19.72 17.66
N GLU A 291 -15.76 19.63 18.93
CA GLU A 291 -15.88 20.71 19.91
C GLU A 291 -14.97 21.88 19.57
N ASP A 292 -13.73 21.61 19.18
CA ASP A 292 -12.79 22.63 18.69
C ASP A 292 -13.33 23.33 17.44
N TYR A 293 -13.89 22.55 16.51
CA TYR A 293 -14.54 23.09 15.32
C TYR A 293 -15.72 24.01 15.67
N LYS A 294 -16.59 23.61 16.61
CA LYS A 294 -17.70 24.47 17.08
C LYS A 294 -17.21 25.80 17.64
N ARG A 295 -16.20 25.76 18.50
CA ARG A 295 -15.58 26.97 19.08
C ARG A 295 -14.99 27.87 18.01
N ALA A 296 -14.23 27.31 17.08
CA ALA A 296 -13.64 28.05 15.97
C ALA A 296 -14.71 28.70 15.08
N ARG A 297 -15.81 28.00 14.80
CA ARG A 297 -16.93 28.53 14.01
C ARG A 297 -17.62 29.71 14.71
N GLN A 298 -17.91 29.60 16.00
CA GLN A 298 -18.50 30.68 16.78
C GLN A 298 -17.61 31.93 16.80
N HIS A 299 -16.31 31.74 17.06
CA HIS A 299 -15.34 32.84 17.02
C HIS A 299 -15.31 33.53 15.65
N LYS A 300 -15.35 32.76 14.56
CA LYS A 300 -15.39 33.30 13.19
C LYS A 300 -16.66 34.10 12.91
N GLU A 301 -17.81 33.67 13.42
CA GLU A 301 -19.08 34.40 13.29
C GLU A 301 -19.09 35.70 14.10
N GLU A 302 -18.51 35.68 15.31
CA GLU A 302 -18.34 36.87 16.16
C GLU A 302 -17.38 37.90 15.56
N GLU A 303 -16.24 37.47 15.01
CA GLU A 303 -15.32 38.32 14.26
C GLU A 303 -16.02 38.97 13.06
N LYS A 304 -16.79 38.19 12.29
CA LYS A 304 -17.59 38.71 11.16
C LYS A 304 -18.63 39.72 11.63
N LYS A 305 -19.24 39.52 12.81
CA LYS A 305 -20.19 40.47 13.40
C LYS A 305 -19.48 41.77 13.81
N ARG A 306 -18.36 41.68 14.52
CA ARG A 306 -17.53 42.83 14.92
C ARG A 306 -17.04 43.64 13.72
N ALA A 307 -16.54 42.99 12.67
CA ALA A 307 -16.11 43.65 11.44
C ALA A 307 -17.26 44.41 10.76
N ARG A 308 -18.47 43.84 10.73
CA ARG A 308 -19.67 44.53 10.19
C ARG A 308 -20.05 45.74 11.04
N ASP A 309 -19.98 45.63 12.36
CA ASP A 309 -20.34 46.73 13.26
C ASP A 309 -19.31 47.86 13.22
N GLN A 310 -18.01 47.55 13.10
CA GLN A 310 -16.96 48.53 12.82
C GLN A 310 -17.17 49.23 11.47
N LYS A 311 -17.50 48.48 10.42
CA LYS A 311 -17.81 49.06 9.11
C LYS A 311 -19.01 50.00 9.18
N LYS A 312 -20.10 49.62 9.88
CA LYS A 312 -21.26 50.51 10.08
C LYS A 312 -20.89 51.79 10.81
N LEU A 313 -20.02 51.72 11.82
CA LEU A 313 -19.56 52.91 12.53
C LEU A 313 -18.72 53.82 11.63
N GLN A 314 -17.84 53.24 10.82
CA GLN A 314 -17.06 53.99 9.84
C GLN A 314 -17.95 54.65 8.78
N ASP A 315 -18.94 53.92 8.26
CA ASP A 315 -19.91 54.43 7.30
C ASP A 315 -20.77 55.56 7.92
N MET A 316 -21.14 55.45 9.20
CA MET A 316 -21.86 56.50 9.94
C MET A 316 -21.01 57.77 10.10
N LEU A 317 -19.73 57.62 10.46
CA LEU A 317 -18.79 58.75 10.58
C LEU A 317 -18.54 59.43 9.22
N LEU A 318 -18.46 58.64 8.14
CA LEU A 318 -18.36 59.17 6.78
C LEU A 318 -19.64 59.93 6.39
N ALA A 319 -20.82 59.37 6.67
CA ALA A 319 -22.10 60.03 6.40
C ALA A 319 -22.29 61.32 7.22
N GLU A 320 -21.86 61.36 8.48
CA GLU A 320 -21.85 62.57 9.30
C GLU A 320 -20.92 63.63 8.69
N LYS A 321 -19.69 63.25 8.31
CA LYS A 321 -18.75 64.14 7.62
C LYS A 321 -19.30 64.67 6.30
N GLU A 322 -19.99 63.85 5.51
CA GLU A 322 -20.66 64.25 4.28
C GLU A 322 -21.87 65.16 4.53
N SER A 323 -22.60 64.97 5.64
CA SER A 323 -23.73 65.81 6.04
C SER A 323 -23.32 67.22 6.51
N ILE A 324 -22.09 67.38 7.01
CA ILE A 324 -21.50 68.68 7.38
C ILE A 324 -21.18 69.53 6.13
N TYR A 325 -20.90 68.90 4.98
CA TYR A 325 -20.78 69.56 3.68
C TYR A 325 -22.11 69.54 2.94
N GLY A 326 -23.09 70.29 3.45
CA GLY A 326 -24.48 70.35 2.98
C GLY A 326 -24.71 70.26 1.45
N SER A 327 -25.86 69.69 1.10
CA SER A 327 -26.34 69.33 -0.23
C SER A 327 -25.86 70.27 -1.35
N LYS A 328 -24.81 69.89 -2.09
CA LYS A 328 -24.54 70.51 -3.40
C LYS A 328 -25.61 70.01 -4.37
N PRO A 329 -26.41 70.89 -5.00
CA PRO A 329 -27.37 70.46 -6.01
C PRO A 329 -26.59 69.90 -7.20
N SER A 330 -26.92 68.68 -7.60
CA SER A 330 -26.38 68.02 -8.79
C SER A 330 -26.51 68.95 -10.02
N PRO A 331 -25.50 69.05 -10.90
CA PRO A 331 -25.61 69.87 -12.10
C PRO A 331 -26.73 69.31 -12.99
N ARG A 332 -27.72 70.15 -13.29
CA ARG A 332 -28.81 69.86 -14.23
C ARG A 332 -28.23 69.40 -15.57
N ARG A 333 -28.54 68.17 -15.99
CA ARG A 333 -28.46 67.80 -17.42
C ARG A 333 -29.52 68.61 -18.17
N SER A 334 -29.07 69.35 -19.18
CA SER A 334 -29.92 70.13 -20.09
C SER A 334 -30.78 69.21 -20.96
N ASN A 335 -32.10 69.23 -20.73
CA ASN A 335 -33.08 68.82 -21.73
C ASN A 335 -33.26 69.99 -22.71
N SER A 336 -32.90 69.78 -23.98
CA SER A 336 -33.12 70.74 -25.06
C SER A 336 -33.41 70.02 -26.38
N PHE A 337 -34.68 69.73 -26.64
CA PHE A 337 -35.24 69.82 -27.99
C PHE A 337 -36.60 70.53 -27.90
N ARG A 338 -36.68 71.69 -28.56
CA ARG A 338 -37.83 72.62 -28.63
C ARG A 338 -38.98 71.99 -29.44
N LYS A 339 -40.22 72.06 -28.92
CA LYS A 339 -41.41 72.84 -29.39
C LYS A 339 -41.74 72.70 -30.90
N ALA A 340 -43.00 72.59 -31.36
CA ALA A 340 -44.28 73.09 -30.84
C ALA A 340 -45.48 72.30 -31.41
N ASN A 341 -46.59 72.32 -30.67
CA ASN A 341 -47.94 71.93 -31.11
C ASN A 341 -48.57 73.05 -31.97
N GLY A 342 -49.33 72.68 -33.00
CA GLY A 342 -50.20 73.60 -33.74
C GLY A 342 -51.09 72.95 -34.80
N TYR A 343 -52.33 72.65 -34.41
CA TYR A 343 -53.60 72.63 -35.18
C TYR A 343 -53.89 71.58 -36.27
N GLN A 344 -55.16 71.11 -36.21
CA GLN A 344 -55.87 70.09 -37.00
C GLN A 344 -55.94 70.34 -38.52
N ALA A 345 -55.88 69.25 -39.29
CA ALA A 345 -56.76 69.00 -40.44
C ALA A 345 -56.74 67.51 -40.88
N TYR A 346 -57.93 66.92 -40.95
CA TYR A 346 -58.44 65.81 -41.78
C TYR A 346 -57.53 64.69 -42.33
N GLY A 347 -58.01 63.44 -42.17
CA GLY A 347 -57.96 62.44 -43.25
C GLY A 347 -57.39 61.06 -42.91
N ASN A 348 -58.30 60.10 -42.74
CA ASN A 348 -58.18 58.65 -43.01
C ASN A 348 -57.02 57.80 -42.48
N GLY A 349 -57.39 56.86 -41.60
CA GLY A 349 -57.30 55.43 -41.91
C GLY A 349 -56.09 54.64 -41.39
N SER A 350 -56.27 53.86 -40.32
CA SER A 350 -56.28 52.38 -40.38
C SER A 350 -56.00 51.70 -39.02
N VAL A 351 -57.06 51.12 -38.43
CA VAL A 351 -57.16 49.73 -37.88
C VAL A 351 -56.15 49.29 -36.79
N THR A 352 -56.43 49.40 -35.47
CA THR A 352 -57.12 48.50 -34.48
C THR A 352 -56.17 47.90 -33.42
N PRO A 353 -56.68 47.51 -32.22
CA PRO A 353 -55.95 47.57 -30.95
C PRO A 353 -55.62 46.20 -30.32
N SER A 354 -54.86 46.20 -29.23
CA SER A 354 -54.83 45.08 -28.27
C SER A 354 -54.84 45.59 -26.81
N PRO A 355 -55.86 45.22 -26.02
CA PRO A 355 -56.00 45.62 -24.62
C PRO A 355 -55.51 44.56 -23.64
N ARG A 356 -55.13 45.04 -22.45
CA ARG A 356 -54.91 44.29 -21.20
C ARG A 356 -56.24 43.73 -20.66
N ARG A 357 -56.25 42.53 -20.04
CA ARG A 357 -56.78 42.30 -18.67
C ARG A 357 -56.62 40.86 -18.13
N ASN A 358 -56.41 40.81 -16.81
CA ASN A 358 -56.49 39.76 -15.77
C ASN A 358 -57.57 38.67 -16.00
N SER A 359 -57.50 37.42 -15.49
CA SER A 359 -57.62 37.01 -14.06
C SER A 359 -57.54 35.46 -13.88
N VAL A 360 -57.03 35.02 -12.71
CA VAL A 360 -57.39 33.85 -11.85
C VAL A 360 -57.97 32.55 -12.46
N GLY A 361 -57.38 31.39 -12.10
CA GLY A 361 -58.07 30.08 -12.17
C GLY A 361 -57.15 28.86 -11.97
N THR A 362 -57.57 27.95 -11.10
CA THR A 362 -56.89 26.80 -10.46
C THR A 362 -56.70 25.55 -11.34
N ALA A 363 -55.89 24.61 -10.82
CA ALA A 363 -55.91 23.14 -10.99
C ALA A 363 -54.89 22.48 -11.97
N THR A 364 -54.10 21.57 -11.38
CA THR A 364 -53.27 20.52 -11.99
C THR A 364 -54.13 19.47 -12.73
N PRO A 365 -53.57 18.71 -13.69
CA PRO A 365 -53.02 17.39 -13.33
C PRO A 365 -51.70 17.02 -14.04
N GLU A 366 -51.14 15.92 -13.54
CA GLU A 366 -49.91 15.18 -13.86
C GLU A 366 -49.58 15.01 -15.35
N LEU A 367 -48.29 14.83 -15.66
CA LEU A 367 -47.73 13.60 -16.28
C LEU A 367 -46.19 13.72 -16.44
N LEU A 368 -45.49 12.71 -15.89
CA LEU A 368 -44.34 11.97 -16.44
C LEU A 368 -42.96 12.65 -16.68
N THR A 369 -42.03 12.23 -15.82
CA THR A 369 -40.55 12.06 -15.94
C THR A 369 -40.01 11.70 -17.35
N PRO A 370 -38.72 11.97 -17.68
CA PRO A 370 -37.64 11.09 -17.18
C PRO A 370 -36.26 11.72 -16.84
N ARG A 371 -35.74 11.22 -15.71
CA ARG A 371 -34.38 10.78 -15.40
C ARG A 371 -33.34 10.83 -16.54
N SER A 372 -32.24 11.57 -16.31
CA SER A 372 -30.95 11.35 -17.00
C SER A 372 -29.82 11.23 -15.97
N TYR A 373 -29.27 10.02 -15.89
CA TYR A 373 -27.97 9.71 -15.32
C TYR A 373 -26.88 10.33 -16.20
N SER A 374 -25.88 10.99 -15.60
CA SER A 374 -24.55 11.04 -16.17
C SER A 374 -23.52 10.85 -15.06
N GLY A 375 -23.02 9.62 -14.98
CA GLY A 375 -21.81 9.31 -14.26
C GLY A 375 -20.61 9.81 -15.04
N ARG A 376 -19.77 10.62 -14.40
CA ARG A 376 -18.34 10.62 -14.66
C ARG A 376 -17.63 10.57 -13.31
N GLN A 377 -17.09 9.39 -13.02
CA GLN A 377 -16.01 9.20 -12.06
C GLN A 377 -14.83 10.08 -12.50
N ASN A 378 -14.34 10.93 -11.60
CA ASN A 378 -12.99 11.45 -11.69
C ASN A 378 -12.25 11.05 -10.42
N THR A 379 -11.72 9.84 -10.50
CA THR A 379 -10.76 9.25 -9.56
C THR A 379 -9.43 9.94 -9.83
N TYR A 380 -8.96 10.84 -8.96
CA TYR A 380 -7.54 11.21 -8.72
C TYR A 380 -7.54 12.53 -7.92
N PHE A 381 -7.44 12.39 -6.59
CA PHE A 381 -6.89 13.32 -5.58
C PHE A 381 -7.51 12.96 -4.23
N LYS A 382 -7.01 11.89 -3.60
CA LYS A 382 -7.24 11.62 -2.17
C LYS A 382 -5.92 11.89 -1.46
N GLU A 383 -5.60 13.17 -1.32
CA GLU A 383 -4.52 13.61 -0.45
C GLU A 383 -5.06 13.51 0.99
N MET A 384 -4.37 12.74 1.83
CA MET A 384 -4.72 12.54 3.25
C MET A 384 -4.73 13.89 3.96
N ARG A 385 -5.94 14.45 4.15
CA ARG A 385 -6.11 15.70 4.87
C ARG A 385 -6.09 15.41 6.37
N ARG A 386 -4.92 15.54 6.98
CA ARG A 386 -4.77 15.66 8.44
C ARG A 386 -5.57 16.88 8.90
N LEU A 387 -6.41 16.70 9.92
CA LEU A 387 -6.98 17.81 10.67
C LEU A 387 -5.87 18.38 11.57
N SER A 388 -5.00 19.22 11.00
CA SER A 388 -3.95 19.91 11.75
C SER A 388 -4.44 21.27 12.21
N THR A 389 -4.58 21.45 13.53
CA THR A 389 -4.75 22.73 14.21
C THR A 389 -3.36 23.33 14.45
N ALA A 390 -2.89 24.22 13.58
CA ALA A 390 -1.69 25.03 13.82
C ALA A 390 -2.06 26.51 14.04
N PRO A 391 -1.51 27.19 15.07
CA PRO A 391 -1.79 28.60 15.34
C PRO A 391 -0.99 29.51 14.39
N LEU A 392 -1.67 30.45 13.75
CA LEU A 392 -1.06 31.49 12.92
C LEU A 392 -0.56 32.64 13.81
N ASN A 393 0.74 32.69 14.11
CA ASN A 393 1.40 33.89 14.61
C ASN A 393 2.20 34.54 13.47
N PHE A 394 1.69 35.67 12.98
CA PHE A 394 2.41 36.58 12.08
C PHE A 394 3.30 37.50 12.93
N VAL A 395 4.62 37.47 12.71
CA VAL A 395 5.51 38.59 13.04
C VAL A 395 6.22 38.98 11.76
N ALA A 396 5.97 40.20 11.31
CA ALA A 396 6.57 40.81 10.13
C ALA A 396 7.97 41.36 10.46
N ILE A 397 8.94 41.12 9.58
CA ILE A 397 10.22 41.87 9.52
C ILE A 397 10.44 42.24 8.03
N PRO A 398 10.86 43.48 7.70
CA PRO A 398 10.75 44.03 6.35
C PRO A 398 11.86 43.57 5.40
N LYS A 399 11.55 43.74 4.09
CA LYS A 399 12.38 43.43 2.92
C LYS A 399 13.39 44.54 2.62
N GLU A 400 14.56 44.13 2.08
CA GLU A 400 15.40 44.72 1.01
C GLU A 400 16.76 43.95 1.09
N ASP A 401 17.51 43.60 0.05
CA ASP A 401 17.39 43.75 -1.40
C ASP A 401 18.28 42.71 -2.11
N THR A 402 17.82 42.27 -3.29
CA THR A 402 18.52 41.94 -4.55
C THR A 402 20.04 41.60 -4.52
N ILE A 403 20.44 40.44 -5.06
CA ILE A 403 21.27 40.25 -6.28
C ILE A 403 21.51 38.74 -6.52
N SER A 404 21.38 38.35 -7.79
CA SER A 404 21.51 37.03 -8.41
C SER A 404 22.95 36.46 -8.44
N PHE A 405 23.10 35.14 -8.51
CA PHE A 405 23.77 34.34 -9.57
C PHE A 405 24.34 32.99 -9.07
N SER A 406 23.83 31.91 -9.71
CA SER A 406 24.52 30.72 -10.24
C SER A 406 25.50 29.85 -9.40
N SER A 407 25.25 28.54 -9.49
CA SER A 407 26.20 27.49 -9.96
C SER A 407 27.16 26.78 -8.97
N VAL A 408 26.93 25.46 -8.89
CA VAL A 408 27.90 24.34 -8.91
C VAL A 408 28.67 23.94 -7.64
N CYS A 409 28.40 22.67 -7.32
CA CYS A 409 29.15 21.63 -6.61
C CYS A 409 30.68 21.69 -6.65
N GLY A 410 31.33 21.28 -5.55
CA GLY A 410 32.72 20.81 -5.55
C GLY A 410 33.51 21.25 -4.33
N SER A 411 33.67 20.37 -3.36
CA SER A 411 34.52 20.56 -2.19
C SER A 411 35.74 19.66 -2.30
N GLU A 412 36.93 20.24 -2.44
CA GLU A 412 38.20 19.70 -1.96
C GLU A 412 39.10 20.88 -1.55
N PRO A 413 39.79 20.82 -0.40
CA PRO A 413 40.88 21.73 -0.10
C PRO A 413 42.23 21.05 -0.32
N GLU A 414 43.02 21.67 -1.18
CA GLU A 414 44.45 21.44 -1.34
C GLU A 414 45.22 22.11 -0.19
N SER A 415 46.34 21.53 0.24
CA SER A 415 47.37 22.25 0.98
C SER A 415 48.77 21.72 0.63
N PRO A 416 49.80 22.60 0.68
CA PRO A 416 50.98 22.57 -0.21
C PRO A 416 52.29 22.48 0.62
N PRO A 417 53.44 22.99 0.14
CA PRO A 417 54.29 22.55 -0.96
C PRO A 417 55.66 22.02 -0.47
N GLN A 418 56.48 21.58 -1.43
CA GLN A 418 57.83 21.02 -1.30
C GLN A 418 58.81 21.81 -0.40
N ALA A 419 59.50 21.07 0.48
CA ALA A 419 60.96 20.97 0.57
C ALA A 419 61.34 19.63 1.21
#